data_AF-A0A7J7NF29-F1
#
_entry.id   AF-A0A7J7NF29-F1
#
_cell.length_a   1.000
_cell.length_b   1.000
_cell.length_c   1.000
_cell.angle_alpha   90.00
_cell.angle_beta   90.00
_cell.angle_gamma   90.00
#
_symmetry.space_group_name_H-M   'P 1'
#
loop_
_entity.id
_entity.type
_entity.pdbx_description
1 polymer ?
#
loop_
_entity_poly.entity_id
_entity_poly.type
_entity_poly.pdbx_seq_one_letter_code
_entity_poly.pdbx_strand_id
1 'polypeptide(L)'
;MINVSMVVLGSLPILRCQSRYRKYYISDQYIQPQSYKMTHMKRRCTTQVISLPYDVDIDGEMSQGLRVFVLSDLHTDYSENMDWVKSLSTIRYRNDVLIVAGDVAETYNDFVFTMSLLKDRFEHVFYVPGNHDLWCRWEGDNYLDSIEKLNALLTACSGIGVKTSPAIIDGLGIIPLFSWYHESFDKEENITSVRFPSLEMVCKDFHACKWHGELSSKDLSLALYFDAMNKKNHDQIEEIQQICSQIITFSHFLPRQELCPEKRMLFYPNLPKIIGSDSLEARIRSIHGTDGNSTSCHVYTSPLSLSKRKKEKN
;
A
#
# COMPACT_ATOMS: atom_id res chain seq x y z
N MET A 1 -9.75 25.17 6.56
CA MET A 1 -9.21 24.14 5.64
C MET A 1 -7.90 23.66 6.24
N ILE A 2 -7.79 22.37 6.53
CA ILE A 2 -6.54 21.77 6.98
C ILE A 2 -5.61 21.72 5.76
N ASN A 3 -4.38 22.23 5.90
CA ASN A 3 -3.40 22.19 4.82
C ASN A 3 -2.64 20.86 4.92
N VAL A 4 -3.13 19.82 4.23
CA VAL A 4 -2.49 18.50 4.20
C VAL A 4 -1.59 18.41 2.98
N SER A 5 -0.28 18.30 3.21
CA SER A 5 0.68 17.96 2.16
C SER A 5 0.95 16.47 2.19
N MET A 6 0.53 15.75 1.13
CA MET A 6 0.80 14.32 1.00
C MET A 6 2.08 14.08 0.20
N VAL A 7 3.08 13.48 0.83
CA VAL A 7 4.37 13.20 0.21
C VAL A 7 4.56 11.70 0.08
N VAL A 8 4.59 11.22 -1.16
CA VAL A 8 4.82 9.80 -1.43
C VAL A 8 6.32 9.51 -1.49
N LEU A 9 6.76 8.64 -0.60
CA LEU A 9 8.17 8.33 -0.40
C LEU A 9 8.68 7.12 -1.17
N GLY A 10 7.97 6.63 -2.20
CA GLY A 10 8.53 5.56 -3.03
C GLY A 10 8.53 4.16 -2.37
N SER A 11 8.98 3.15 -3.13
CA SER A 11 9.22 1.75 -2.68
C SER A 11 10.69 1.47 -2.83
N LEU A 12 11.24 0.66 -1.93
CA LEU A 12 12.63 0.28 -2.02
C LEU A 12 12.78 -0.93 -2.99
N PRO A 13 13.72 -0.88 -3.94
CA PRO A 13 13.81 -1.90 -4.98
C PRO A 13 14.27 -3.26 -4.44
N ILE A 14 13.51 -4.32 -4.75
CA ILE A 14 13.97 -5.71 -4.60
C ILE A 14 15.04 -5.99 -5.67
N LEU A 15 16.31 -6.05 -5.29
CA LEU A 15 17.46 -6.17 -6.22
C LEU A 15 17.61 -7.54 -6.95
N ARG A 16 16.60 -8.41 -6.93
CA ARG A 16 16.68 -9.75 -7.57
C ARG A 16 15.56 -10.12 -8.55
N CYS A 17 14.90 -9.16 -9.18
CA CYS A 17 14.15 -9.44 -10.40
C CYS A 17 14.28 -8.30 -11.42
N GLN A 18 14.59 -8.65 -12.66
CA GLN A 18 14.78 -7.70 -13.76
C GLN A 18 13.46 -7.01 -14.16
N SER A 19 13.06 -5.95 -13.46
CA SER A 19 12.36 -4.82 -14.09
C SER A 19 12.51 -3.57 -13.21
N ARG A 20 12.95 -2.47 -13.83
CA ARG A 20 13.22 -1.20 -13.17
C ARG A 20 11.94 -0.34 -13.16
N TYR A 21 11.78 0.44 -12.09
CA TYR A 21 10.85 1.57 -11.88
C TYR A 21 9.43 1.23 -11.39
N ARG A 22 9.11 1.69 -10.17
CA ARG A 22 7.75 1.74 -9.60
C ARG A 22 7.32 3.21 -9.51
N LYS A 23 6.05 3.52 -9.82
CA LYS A 23 5.44 4.85 -9.69
C LYS A 23 4.24 4.75 -8.76
N TYR A 24 4.08 5.75 -7.92
CA TYR A 24 2.95 5.94 -7.03
C TYR A 24 1.97 6.94 -7.64
N TYR A 25 0.69 6.76 -7.35
CA TYR A 25 -0.34 7.70 -7.74
C TYR A 25 -1.10 8.14 -6.49
N ILE A 26 -0.96 9.41 -6.15
CA ILE A 26 -2.01 10.14 -5.45
C ILE A 26 -3.14 10.25 -6.48
N SER A 27 -4.35 9.81 -6.12
CA SER A 27 -5.53 10.05 -6.95
C SER A 27 -5.89 11.55 -6.89
N ASP A 28 -5.07 12.40 -7.51
CA ASP A 28 -5.44 13.77 -7.80
C ASP A 28 -6.30 13.76 -9.07
N GLN A 29 -7.62 13.79 -8.86
CA GLN A 29 -8.65 14.16 -9.83
C GLN A 29 -8.77 13.27 -11.10
N TYR A 30 -9.99 12.77 -11.31
CA TYR A 30 -10.41 12.25 -12.61
C TYR A 30 -10.40 13.36 -13.68
N ILE A 31 -10.01 12.98 -14.91
CA ILE A 31 -10.29 13.58 -16.24
C ILE A 31 -9.05 14.15 -17.00
N GLN A 32 -8.71 13.42 -18.08
CA GLN A 32 -7.95 13.77 -19.31
C GLN A 32 -6.42 13.52 -19.35
N PRO A 33 -5.93 12.80 -20.38
CA PRO A 33 -4.50 12.60 -20.60
C PRO A 33 -3.90 13.86 -21.24
N GLN A 34 -3.16 14.64 -20.48
CA GLN A 34 -2.23 15.61 -21.07
C GLN A 34 -0.84 15.01 -21.19
N SER A 35 -0.47 14.75 -22.43
CA SER A 35 0.83 14.26 -22.87
C SER A 35 1.93 15.27 -22.51
N TYR A 36 2.89 14.87 -21.67
CA TYR A 36 4.18 15.55 -21.58
C TYR A 36 5.24 14.73 -22.30
N LYS A 37 5.74 15.29 -23.40
CA LYS A 37 6.90 14.79 -24.16
C LYS A 37 8.15 14.87 -23.28
N MET A 38 8.91 13.78 -23.19
CA MET A 38 10.30 13.84 -22.74
C MET A 38 11.24 13.26 -23.80
N THR A 39 12.19 14.10 -24.18
CA THR A 39 13.29 13.87 -25.11
C THR A 39 14.38 12.93 -24.55
N HIS A 40 15.19 12.41 -25.47
CA HIS A 40 16.14 11.29 -25.35
C HIS A 40 17.25 11.34 -24.27
N MET A 41 17.69 10.12 -23.88
CA MET A 41 19.05 9.69 -23.43
C MET A 41 19.52 10.10 -22.02
N LYS A 42 20.27 9.31 -21.21
CA LYS A 42 21.32 8.30 -21.44
C LYS A 42 21.43 7.33 -20.24
N ARG A 43 22.00 6.13 -20.46
CA ARG A 43 22.28 5.09 -19.45
C ARG A 43 23.25 5.58 -18.36
N ARG A 44 22.82 5.59 -17.09
CA ARG A 44 23.67 5.52 -15.88
C ARG A 44 22.97 4.72 -14.79
N CYS A 45 23.75 3.97 -14.02
CA CYS A 45 23.32 3.37 -12.77
C CYS A 45 23.14 4.53 -11.77
N THR A 46 21.92 4.77 -11.33
CA THR A 46 21.59 5.75 -10.30
C THR A 46 20.67 5.08 -9.32
N THR A 47 21.18 4.84 -8.12
CA THR A 47 20.40 4.65 -6.90
C THR A 47 19.39 5.80 -6.85
N GLN A 48 18.11 5.51 -7.06
CA GLN A 48 17.08 6.51 -6.82
C GLN A 48 16.95 6.65 -5.31
N VAL A 49 17.75 7.55 -4.74
CA VAL A 49 17.50 8.11 -3.42
C VAL A 49 16.14 8.76 -3.52
N ILE A 50 15.17 8.23 -2.78
CA ILE A 50 13.93 8.95 -2.54
C ILE A 50 14.32 10.16 -1.70
N SER A 51 14.47 11.30 -2.36
CA SER A 51 14.63 12.59 -1.70
C SER A 51 13.25 13.17 -1.45
N LEU A 52 12.92 13.33 -0.17
CA LEU A 52 11.78 14.11 0.29
C LEU A 52 11.83 15.52 -0.29
N PRO A 53 10.69 16.13 -0.65
CA PRO A 53 10.66 17.54 -1.02
C PRO A 53 11.35 18.37 0.07
N TYR A 54 12.29 19.19 -0.36
CA TYR A 54 12.69 20.35 0.42
C TYR A 54 11.48 21.28 0.40
N ASP A 55 10.87 21.54 1.56
CA ASP A 55 10.08 22.75 1.69
C ASP A 55 11.05 23.90 1.45
N VAL A 56 10.82 24.65 0.37
CA VAL A 56 11.55 25.86 0.08
C VAL A 56 11.06 26.88 1.11
N ASP A 57 11.95 27.25 2.03
CA ASP A 57 11.73 28.40 2.91
C ASP A 57 11.55 29.64 2.04
N ILE A 58 10.30 30.05 1.81
CA ILE A 58 9.96 31.40 1.36
C ILE A 58 9.36 32.10 2.57
N ASP A 59 10.19 32.91 3.20
CA ASP A 59 9.92 34.02 4.11
C ASP A 59 8.49 34.15 4.69
N GLY A 60 8.41 33.97 6.01
CA GLY A 60 7.42 34.64 6.86
C GLY A 60 6.07 33.95 7.02
N GLU A 61 5.77 33.53 8.26
CA GLU A 61 4.52 32.92 8.75
C GLU A 61 4.27 31.46 8.34
N MET A 62 4.89 30.55 9.11
CA MET A 62 4.62 29.12 9.08
C MET A 62 3.22 28.80 9.63
N SER A 63 2.22 28.79 8.75
CA SER A 63 1.09 27.87 8.91
C SER A 63 1.62 26.45 8.63
N GLN A 64 2.28 25.82 9.61
CA GLN A 64 2.70 24.42 9.48
C GLN A 64 1.45 23.54 9.58
N GLY A 65 0.83 23.28 8.43
CA GLY A 65 -0.24 22.29 8.31
C GLY A 65 0.27 20.87 8.55
N LEU A 66 -0.64 19.97 8.90
CA LEU A 66 -0.34 18.55 9.12
C LEU A 66 0.26 17.92 7.85
N ARG A 67 1.46 17.34 7.95
CA ARG A 67 2.09 16.61 6.83
C ARG A 67 1.84 15.11 6.96
N VAL A 68 1.47 14.49 5.84
CA VAL A 68 1.21 13.06 5.77
C VAL A 68 2.15 12.42 4.76
N PHE A 69 2.98 11.50 5.24
CA PHE A 69 3.88 10.70 4.42
C PHE A 69 3.27 9.35 4.13
N VAL A 70 3.59 8.78 2.98
CA VAL A 70 3.13 7.46 2.58
C VAL A 70 4.32 6.60 2.15
N LEU A 71 4.41 5.41 2.72
CA LEU A 71 5.36 4.35 2.39
C LEU A 71 4.62 3.02 2.14
N SER A 72 5.21 2.19 1.29
CA SER A 72 4.81 0.79 1.08
C SER A 72 6.04 0.00 0.62
N ASP A 73 5.97 -1.33 0.67
CA ASP A 73 7.02 -2.19 0.12
C ASP A 73 8.42 -1.83 0.63
N LEU A 74 8.55 -1.69 1.95
CA LEU A 74 9.85 -1.45 2.55
C LEU A 74 10.73 -2.70 2.39
N HIS A 75 10.16 -3.91 2.48
CA HIS A 75 10.89 -5.18 2.37
C HIS A 75 12.23 -5.14 3.13
N THR A 76 12.20 -4.83 4.43
CA THR A 76 13.44 -4.61 5.20
C THR A 76 14.19 -5.89 5.54
N ASP A 77 13.72 -7.05 5.07
CA ASP A 77 14.52 -8.27 4.97
C ASP A 77 15.75 -8.07 4.06
N TYR A 78 15.71 -7.09 3.15
CA TYR A 78 16.88 -6.62 2.42
C TYR A 78 17.64 -5.60 3.27
N SER A 79 18.91 -5.90 3.57
CA SER A 79 19.79 -5.06 4.39
C SER A 79 19.85 -3.61 3.92
N GLU A 80 19.87 -3.38 2.62
CA GLU A 80 19.93 -2.06 2.00
C GLU A 80 18.67 -1.23 2.31
N ASN A 81 17.52 -1.91 2.37
CA ASN A 81 16.25 -1.27 2.69
C ASN A 81 16.17 -0.94 4.18
N MET A 82 16.61 -1.87 5.02
CA MET A 82 16.75 -1.64 6.46
C MET A 82 17.70 -0.47 6.76
N ASP A 83 18.84 -0.39 6.07
CA ASP A 83 19.80 0.70 6.23
C ASP A 83 19.21 2.05 5.78
N TRP A 84 18.39 2.05 4.73
CA TRP A 84 17.63 3.24 4.35
C TRP A 84 16.66 3.67 5.47
N VAL A 85 15.89 2.77 6.06
CA VAL A 85 14.99 3.09 7.19
C VAL A 85 15.78 3.65 8.38
N LYS A 86 16.92 3.05 8.73
CA LYS A 86 17.80 3.55 9.79
C LYS A 86 18.33 4.95 9.50
N SER A 87 18.58 5.28 8.23
CA SER A 87 19.11 6.57 7.79
C SER A 87 18.10 7.72 7.86
N LEU A 88 16.79 7.42 7.99
CA LEU A 88 15.76 8.45 8.12
C LEU A 88 16.05 9.35 9.34
N SER A 89 15.88 10.66 9.15
CA SER A 89 16.12 11.65 10.20
C SER A 89 15.25 11.39 11.41
N THR A 90 15.88 11.38 12.60
CA THR A 90 15.17 11.26 13.87
C THR A 90 14.58 12.58 14.35
N ILE A 91 14.78 13.71 13.64
CA ILE A 91 14.29 15.04 14.07
C ILE A 91 13.27 15.58 13.08
N ARG A 92 13.51 15.43 11.77
CA ARG A 92 12.76 16.12 10.71
C ARG A 92 11.27 15.79 10.67
N TYR A 93 10.88 14.57 11.08
CA TYR A 93 9.51 14.08 10.93
C TYR A 93 8.75 13.89 12.24
N ARG A 94 9.32 14.38 13.36
CA ARG A 94 8.80 14.15 14.71
C ARG A 94 7.39 14.65 14.97
N ASN A 95 6.83 15.49 14.10
CA ASN A 95 5.48 16.05 14.22
C ASN A 95 4.55 15.56 13.08
N ASP A 96 5.00 14.61 12.27
CA ASP A 96 4.29 14.20 11.05
C ASP A 96 3.57 12.86 11.21
N VAL A 97 2.64 12.61 10.30
CA VAL A 97 1.97 11.33 10.13
C VAL A 97 2.68 10.51 9.06
N LEU A 98 2.88 9.22 9.31
CA LEU A 98 3.30 8.24 8.32
C LEU A 98 2.22 7.16 8.14
N ILE A 99 1.83 6.93 6.89
CA ILE A 99 1.01 5.79 6.46
C ILE A 99 1.94 4.73 5.86
N VAL A 100 1.84 3.51 6.36
CA VAL A 100 2.57 2.33 5.88
C VAL A 100 1.57 1.36 5.24
N ALA A 101 1.49 1.38 3.92
CA ALA A 101 0.55 0.61 3.10
C ALA A 101 1.07 -0.80 2.76
N GLY A 102 1.50 -1.54 3.79
CA GLY A 102 1.89 -2.95 3.71
C GLY A 102 3.26 -3.23 3.09
N ASP A 103 3.62 -4.51 3.12
CA ASP A 103 4.87 -5.09 2.65
C ASP A 103 6.10 -4.49 3.33
N VAL A 104 6.10 -4.54 4.66
CA VAL A 104 7.17 -3.99 5.50
C VAL A 104 8.34 -4.95 5.60
N ALA A 105 8.08 -6.18 6.03
CA ALA A 105 9.09 -7.23 6.16
C ALA A 105 8.43 -8.60 6.18
N GLU A 106 9.16 -9.61 5.71
CA GLU A 106 8.71 -10.98 5.76
C GLU A 106 8.82 -11.54 7.16
N THR A 107 9.90 -11.27 7.91
CA THR A 107 10.05 -11.84 9.25
C THR A 107 9.45 -10.96 10.33
N TYR A 108 8.89 -11.58 11.38
CA TYR A 108 8.34 -10.86 12.54
C TYR A 108 9.38 -9.93 13.18
N ASN A 109 10.61 -10.39 13.33
CA ASN A 109 11.67 -9.61 13.98
C ASN A 109 12.04 -8.36 13.18
N ASP A 110 12.22 -8.50 11.86
CA ASP A 110 12.53 -7.37 10.99
C ASP A 110 11.34 -6.41 10.91
N PHE A 111 10.11 -6.92 10.91
CA PHE A 111 8.89 -6.12 10.96
C PHE A 111 8.85 -5.25 12.23
N VAL A 112 8.99 -5.87 13.41
CA VAL A 112 8.93 -5.18 14.71
C VAL A 112 10.03 -4.13 14.82
N PHE A 113 11.24 -4.48 14.40
CA PHE A 113 12.36 -3.54 14.40
C PHE A 113 12.12 -2.36 13.46
N THR A 114 11.62 -2.62 12.25
CA THR A 114 11.27 -1.57 11.28
C THR A 114 10.19 -0.64 11.83
N MET A 115 9.10 -1.18 12.37
CA MET A 115 8.00 -0.39 12.92
C MET A 115 8.45 0.47 14.10
N SER A 116 9.34 -0.05 14.95
CA SER A 116 9.93 0.70 16.06
C SER A 116 10.78 1.86 15.58
N LEU A 117 11.61 1.67 14.54
CA LEU A 117 12.39 2.73 13.93
C LEU A 117 11.51 3.83 13.31
N LEU A 118 10.42 3.45 12.64
CA LEU A 118 9.47 4.41 12.06
C LEU A 118 8.73 5.17 13.15
N LYS A 119 8.27 4.51 14.20
CA LYS A 119 7.56 5.15 15.32
C LYS A 119 8.43 6.13 16.11
N ASP A 120 9.74 5.87 16.21
CA ASP A 120 10.73 6.79 16.81
C ASP A 120 10.94 8.07 15.98
N ARG A 121 10.62 8.03 14.67
CA ARG A 121 10.86 9.13 13.72
C ARG A 121 9.63 9.96 13.43
N PHE A 122 8.44 9.36 13.50
CA PHE A 122 7.15 9.98 13.18
C PHE A 122 6.22 10.00 14.39
N GLU A 123 5.49 11.10 14.58
CA GLU A 123 4.55 11.26 15.71
C GLU A 123 3.44 10.21 15.63
N HIS A 124 2.88 10.03 14.44
CA HIS A 124 1.84 9.05 14.19
C HIS A 124 2.25 8.12 13.06
N VAL A 125 2.11 6.82 13.29
CA VAL A 125 2.32 5.81 12.26
C VAL A 125 1.05 4.98 12.14
N PHE A 126 0.53 4.84 10.93
CA PHE A 126 -0.62 4.00 10.61
C PHE A 126 -0.18 2.84 9.70
N TYR A 127 -0.76 1.66 9.90
CA TYR A 127 -0.36 0.46 9.16
C TYR A 127 -1.56 -0.40 8.73
N VAL A 128 -1.43 -0.99 7.55
CA VAL A 128 -2.22 -2.13 7.06
C VAL A 128 -1.27 -3.22 6.55
N PRO A 129 -1.59 -4.50 6.73
CA PRO A 129 -0.76 -5.58 6.23
C PRO A 129 -0.79 -5.67 4.70
N GLY A 130 0.37 -5.94 4.10
CA GLY A 130 0.50 -6.45 2.74
C GLY A 130 0.54 -7.98 2.72
N ASN A 131 0.68 -8.56 1.52
CA ASN A 131 0.77 -10.02 1.39
C ASN A 131 2.10 -10.55 1.93
N HIS A 132 3.20 -9.84 1.69
CA HIS A 132 4.54 -10.24 2.11
C HIS A 132 4.67 -10.31 3.63
N ASP A 133 4.00 -9.39 4.35
CA ASP A 133 3.96 -9.40 5.82
C ASP A 133 3.33 -10.70 6.38
N LEU A 134 2.48 -11.38 5.60
CA LEU A 134 1.75 -12.58 6.02
C LEU A 134 2.38 -13.89 5.53
N TRP A 135 3.52 -13.84 4.82
CA TRP A 135 4.25 -15.03 4.42
C TRP A 135 4.85 -15.72 5.65
N CYS A 136 4.66 -17.03 5.78
CA CYS A 136 5.14 -17.83 6.91
C CYS A 136 6.38 -18.67 6.56
N ARG A 137 6.91 -18.61 5.34
CA ARG A 137 7.95 -19.54 4.86
C ARG A 137 9.30 -19.42 5.58
N TRP A 138 9.62 -18.27 6.19
CA TRP A 138 10.85 -18.08 6.98
C TRP A 138 10.60 -18.00 8.49
N GLU A 139 9.37 -18.19 8.93
CA GLU A 139 9.01 -18.13 10.35
C GLU A 139 9.17 -19.50 11.05
N GLY A 140 9.55 -20.54 10.30
CA GLY A 140 9.58 -21.90 10.81
C GLY A 140 8.20 -22.32 11.34
N ASP A 141 8.18 -22.78 12.59
CA ASP A 141 6.99 -23.22 13.32
C ASP A 141 6.51 -22.18 14.36
N ASN A 142 7.00 -20.94 14.29
CA ASN A 142 6.60 -19.88 15.24
C ASN A 142 5.13 -19.48 15.12
N TYR A 143 4.53 -19.72 13.95
CA TYR A 143 3.13 -19.46 13.67
C TYR A 143 2.53 -20.67 12.95
N LEU A 144 1.35 -21.09 13.41
CA LEU A 144 0.54 -22.13 12.80
C LEU A 144 0.11 -21.70 11.40
N ASP A 145 -0.37 -20.45 11.27
CA ASP A 145 -0.89 -19.91 10.02
C ASP A 145 -0.67 -18.40 9.84
N SER A 146 -1.04 -17.88 8.67
CA SER A 146 -0.89 -16.47 8.31
C SER A 146 -1.81 -15.55 9.12
N ILE A 147 -2.90 -16.05 9.69
CA ILE A 147 -3.81 -15.28 10.55
C ILE A 147 -3.24 -15.12 11.95
N GLU A 148 -2.65 -16.17 12.51
CA GLU A 148 -1.93 -16.10 13.78
C GLU A 148 -0.77 -15.09 13.68
N LYS A 149 -0.01 -15.16 12.58
CA LYS A 149 1.03 -14.19 12.29
C LYS A 149 0.46 -12.77 12.21
N LEU A 150 -0.61 -12.55 11.44
CA LEU A 150 -1.28 -11.24 11.36
C LEU A 150 -1.61 -10.71 12.75
N ASN A 151 -2.22 -11.52 13.62
CA ASN A 151 -2.55 -11.13 14.98
C ASN A 151 -1.31 -10.74 15.78
N ALA A 152 -0.22 -11.49 15.67
CA ALA A 152 1.05 -11.15 16.33
C ALA A 152 1.62 -9.81 15.86
N LEU A 153 1.55 -9.51 14.55
CA LEU A 153 1.97 -8.22 14.00
C LEU A 153 1.09 -7.06 14.52
N LEU A 154 -0.23 -7.25 14.56
CA LEU A 154 -1.16 -6.24 15.08
C LEU A 154 -0.94 -5.99 16.59
N THR A 155 -0.69 -7.05 17.37
CA THR A 155 -0.31 -6.93 18.79
C THR A 155 1.00 -6.15 18.96
N ALA A 156 2.00 -6.43 18.13
CA ALA A 156 3.27 -5.69 18.16
C ALA A 156 3.09 -4.21 17.80
N CYS A 157 2.31 -3.92 16.74
CA CYS A 157 1.96 -2.54 16.38
C CYS A 157 1.32 -1.80 17.56
N SER A 158 0.34 -2.41 18.23
CA SER A 158 -0.29 -1.84 19.43
C SER A 158 0.73 -1.55 20.53
N GLY A 159 1.63 -2.51 20.83
CA GLY A 159 2.68 -2.34 21.84
C GLY A 159 3.70 -1.24 21.52
N ILE A 160 3.98 -1.00 20.23
CA ILE A 160 4.88 0.07 19.76
C ILE A 160 4.16 1.44 19.72
N GLY A 161 2.83 1.45 19.61
CA GLY A 161 2.03 2.65 19.38
C GLY A 161 1.79 2.98 17.90
N VAL A 162 1.97 1.99 17.01
CA VAL A 162 1.54 2.06 15.60
C VAL A 162 0.03 1.79 15.53
N LYS A 163 -0.71 2.67 14.86
CA LYS A 163 -2.17 2.61 14.74
C LYS A 163 -2.59 1.69 13.60
N THR A 164 -3.48 0.75 13.89
CA THR A 164 -4.07 -0.16 12.88
C THR A 164 -5.59 -0.08 12.86
N SER A 165 -6.15 0.99 13.43
CA SER A 165 -7.56 1.32 13.49
C SER A 165 -7.78 2.80 13.12
N PRO A 166 -9.01 3.22 12.80
CA PRO A 166 -9.30 4.60 12.48
C PRO A 166 -8.97 5.57 13.61
N ALA A 167 -8.53 6.78 13.24
CA ALA A 167 -8.29 7.86 14.19
C ALA A 167 -8.41 9.24 13.52
N ILE A 168 -8.62 10.25 14.35
CA ILE A 168 -8.64 11.67 13.96
C ILE A 168 -7.33 12.31 14.43
N ILE A 169 -6.58 12.91 13.51
CA ILE A 169 -5.35 13.65 13.79
C ILE A 169 -5.56 15.09 13.30
N ASP A 170 -5.58 16.06 14.20
CA ASP A 170 -5.78 17.49 13.85
C ASP A 170 -6.95 17.77 12.89
N GLY A 171 -8.05 17.01 13.05
CA GLY A 171 -9.26 17.11 12.22
C GLY A 171 -9.21 16.35 10.88
N LEU A 172 -8.11 15.65 10.60
CA LEU A 172 -7.97 14.70 9.49
C LEU A 172 -8.37 13.29 9.96
N GLY A 173 -9.36 12.68 9.30
CA GLY A 173 -9.71 11.28 9.52
C GLY A 173 -8.76 10.36 8.77
N ILE A 174 -8.16 9.38 9.44
CA ILE A 174 -7.29 8.37 8.81
C ILE A 174 -7.85 6.98 9.11
N ILE A 175 -8.11 6.20 8.06
CA ILE A 175 -8.82 4.92 8.13
C ILE A 175 -7.98 3.82 7.44
N PRO A 176 -7.26 2.99 8.22
CA PRO A 176 -6.64 1.77 7.72
C PRO A 176 -7.72 0.77 7.28
N LEU A 177 -7.60 0.22 6.07
CA LEU A 177 -8.50 -0.82 5.55
C LEU A 177 -7.73 -2.11 5.28
N PHE A 178 -8.05 -3.13 6.06
CA PHE A 178 -7.53 -4.48 5.86
C PHE A 178 -8.22 -5.11 4.66
N SER A 179 -7.45 -5.71 3.77
CA SER A 179 -7.99 -6.31 2.56
C SER A 179 -7.15 -7.50 2.10
N TRP A 180 -7.78 -8.35 1.29
CA TRP A 180 -7.12 -9.39 0.53
C TRP A 180 -7.71 -9.43 -0.88
N TYR A 181 -6.94 -9.90 -1.85
CA TYR A 181 -7.39 -10.00 -3.23
C TYR A 181 -8.29 -11.22 -3.47
N HIS A 182 -9.01 -11.20 -4.58
CA HIS A 182 -9.68 -12.37 -5.13
C HIS A 182 -9.75 -12.31 -6.66
N GLU A 183 -9.76 -13.47 -7.33
CA GLU A 183 -9.73 -13.52 -8.80
C GLU A 183 -10.95 -12.91 -9.49
N SER A 184 -12.09 -12.84 -8.79
CA SER A 184 -13.31 -12.21 -9.30
C SER A 184 -13.14 -10.72 -9.56
N PHE A 185 -12.09 -10.09 -9.03
CA PHE A 185 -11.76 -8.69 -9.29
C PHE A 185 -11.38 -8.43 -10.75
N ASP A 186 -10.95 -9.47 -11.47
CA ASP A 186 -10.66 -9.40 -12.89
C ASP A 186 -11.94 -9.49 -13.73
N LYS A 187 -12.43 -8.36 -14.22
CA LYS A 187 -13.58 -8.24 -15.12
C LYS A 187 -13.21 -8.29 -16.61
N GLU A 188 -11.92 -8.34 -16.96
CA GLU A 188 -11.51 -8.46 -18.36
C GLU A 188 -11.60 -9.92 -18.84
N GLU A 189 -11.87 -10.15 -20.12
CA GLU A 189 -11.85 -11.50 -20.68
C GLU A 189 -10.48 -12.18 -20.54
N ASN A 190 -10.46 -13.51 -20.42
CA ASN A 190 -9.21 -14.26 -20.35
C ASN A 190 -8.53 -14.27 -21.73
N ILE A 191 -7.23 -13.99 -21.77
CA ILE A 191 -6.43 -14.13 -22.99
C ILE A 191 -6.11 -15.60 -23.21
N THR A 192 -6.71 -16.22 -24.22
CA THR A 192 -6.51 -17.66 -24.55
C THR A 192 -5.49 -17.89 -25.68
N SER A 193 -5.13 -16.83 -26.41
CA SER A 193 -4.24 -16.90 -27.59
C SER A 193 -2.76 -17.11 -27.26
N VAL A 194 -2.36 -16.91 -26.00
CA VAL A 194 -0.98 -17.02 -25.53
C VAL A 194 -0.96 -17.83 -24.25
N ARG A 195 -0.05 -18.80 -24.15
CA ARG A 195 0.16 -19.57 -22.92
C ARG A 195 1.07 -18.79 -21.96
N PHE A 196 0.62 -18.61 -20.73
CA PHE A 196 1.39 -18.03 -19.63
C PHE A 196 1.32 -18.93 -18.40
N PRO A 197 2.24 -18.82 -17.43
CA PRO A 197 2.22 -19.62 -16.21
C PRO A 197 0.93 -19.39 -15.38
N SER A 198 0.52 -20.39 -14.60
CA SER A 198 -0.64 -20.27 -13.71
C SER A 198 -0.38 -19.26 -12.58
N LEU A 199 -1.45 -18.84 -11.89
CA LEU A 199 -1.34 -17.93 -10.73
C LEU A 199 -0.44 -18.54 -9.65
N GLU A 200 -0.65 -19.80 -9.31
CA GLU A 200 0.13 -20.56 -8.33
C GLU A 200 1.64 -20.53 -8.64
N MET A 201 2.02 -20.61 -9.92
CA MET A 201 3.44 -20.57 -10.30
C MET A 201 4.09 -19.18 -10.15
N VAL A 202 3.32 -18.09 -10.28
CA VAL A 202 3.87 -16.72 -10.35
C VAL A 202 3.72 -15.99 -9.02
N CYS A 203 2.58 -16.17 -8.37
CA CYS A 203 2.24 -15.51 -7.13
C CYS A 203 2.71 -16.36 -5.95
N LYS A 204 3.70 -15.85 -5.23
CA LYS A 204 4.30 -16.55 -4.08
C LYS A 204 3.33 -16.76 -2.93
N ASP A 205 2.30 -15.93 -2.83
CA ASP A 205 1.31 -15.97 -1.75
C ASP A 205 0.65 -17.36 -1.64
N PHE A 206 0.41 -18.03 -2.76
CA PHE A 206 -0.17 -19.39 -2.80
C PHE A 206 0.69 -20.47 -2.13
N HIS A 207 1.99 -20.19 -1.93
CA HIS A 207 2.94 -21.12 -1.33
C HIS A 207 3.54 -20.59 -0.03
N ALA A 208 3.59 -19.28 0.14
CA ALA A 208 4.21 -18.63 1.28
C ALA A 208 3.21 -18.34 2.40
N CYS A 209 1.94 -18.08 2.08
CA CYS A 209 0.89 -17.98 3.09
C CYS A 209 0.39 -19.37 3.48
N LYS A 210 -0.02 -19.48 4.75
CA LYS A 210 -0.67 -20.67 5.30
C LYS A 210 -2.08 -20.29 5.71
N TRP A 211 -3.08 -20.93 5.14
CA TRP A 211 -4.49 -20.68 5.45
C TRP A 211 -5.10 -21.95 6.04
N HIS A 212 -5.81 -21.83 7.17
CA HIS A 212 -6.48 -22.92 7.85
C HIS A 212 -7.98 -22.66 8.00
N GLY A 213 -8.73 -23.72 8.34
CA GLY A 213 -10.17 -23.66 8.55
C GLY A 213 -10.92 -23.43 7.24
N GLU A 214 -11.81 -22.43 7.24
CA GLU A 214 -12.66 -22.09 6.10
C GLU A 214 -12.00 -21.09 5.13
N LEU A 215 -10.78 -20.63 5.39
CA LEU A 215 -10.09 -19.64 4.57
C LEU A 215 -9.32 -20.29 3.42
N SER A 216 -9.53 -19.78 2.21
CA SER A 216 -9.02 -20.36 0.97
C SER A 216 -8.75 -19.29 -0.07
N SER A 217 -7.68 -19.45 -0.84
CA SER A 217 -7.37 -18.62 -1.99
C SER A 217 -8.21 -18.95 -3.23
N LYS A 218 -9.09 -19.96 -3.15
CA LYS A 218 -9.91 -20.45 -4.27
C LYS A 218 -11.32 -19.87 -4.29
N ASP A 219 -11.70 -19.15 -3.24
CA ASP A 219 -13.02 -18.55 -3.10
C ASP A 219 -12.90 -17.18 -2.40
N LEU A 220 -14.05 -16.54 -2.16
CA LEU A 220 -14.14 -15.21 -1.59
C LEU A 220 -13.82 -15.14 -0.09
N SER A 221 -13.58 -16.27 0.59
CA SER A 221 -13.44 -16.33 2.05
C SER A 221 -12.35 -15.39 2.58
N LEU A 222 -11.18 -15.32 1.94
CA LEU A 222 -10.11 -14.40 2.35
C LEU A 222 -10.52 -12.94 2.21
N ALA A 223 -11.05 -12.54 1.05
CA ALA A 223 -11.48 -11.15 0.83
C ALA A 223 -12.57 -10.72 1.83
N LEU A 224 -13.54 -11.61 2.11
CA LEU A 224 -14.61 -11.37 3.07
C LEU A 224 -14.12 -11.36 4.53
N TYR A 225 -13.15 -12.21 4.87
CA TYR A 225 -12.54 -12.24 6.21
C TYR A 225 -11.88 -10.90 6.54
N PHE A 226 -11.00 -10.40 5.66
CA PHE A 226 -10.34 -9.12 5.87
C PHE A 226 -11.33 -7.94 5.86
N ASP A 227 -12.35 -7.96 5.00
CA ASP A 227 -13.42 -6.95 5.04
C ASP A 227 -14.23 -6.97 6.36
N ALA A 228 -14.46 -8.17 6.92
CA ALA A 228 -15.14 -8.32 8.19
C ALA A 228 -14.32 -7.76 9.36
N MET A 229 -12.98 -7.81 9.30
CA MET A 229 -12.13 -7.15 10.30
C MET A 229 -12.38 -5.64 10.35
N ASN A 230 -12.62 -5.00 9.21
CA ASN A 230 -12.92 -3.56 9.15
C ASN A 230 -14.27 -3.20 9.77
N LYS A 231 -15.24 -4.13 9.82
CA LYS A 231 -16.58 -3.88 10.38
C LYS A 231 -16.55 -3.50 11.85
N LYS A 232 -15.53 -3.95 12.58
CA LYS A 232 -15.32 -3.61 13.99
C LYS A 232 -15.11 -2.10 14.21
N ASN A 233 -14.73 -1.37 13.15
CA ASN A 233 -14.45 0.05 13.22
C ASN A 233 -15.62 0.91 12.71
N HIS A 234 -16.82 0.34 12.52
CA HIS A 234 -17.96 1.04 11.92
C HIS A 234 -18.31 2.34 12.64
N ASP A 235 -18.47 2.30 13.97
CA ASP A 235 -18.84 3.47 14.77
C ASP A 235 -17.79 4.59 14.66
N GLN A 236 -16.49 4.24 14.67
CA GLN A 236 -15.40 5.22 14.52
C GLN A 236 -15.35 5.82 13.11
N ILE A 237 -15.68 5.03 12.08
CA ILE A 237 -15.76 5.51 10.70
C ILE A 237 -16.93 6.51 10.57
N GLU A 238 -18.10 6.20 11.15
CA GLU A 238 -19.24 7.11 11.14
C GLU A 238 -18.93 8.42 11.87
N GLU A 239 -18.26 8.35 13.03
CA GLU A 239 -17.78 9.53 13.76
C GLU A 239 -16.83 10.38 12.89
N ILE A 240 -15.85 9.73 12.23
CA ILE A 240 -14.93 10.42 11.31
C ILE A 240 -15.70 11.09 10.17
N GLN A 241 -16.68 10.41 9.57
CA GLN A 241 -17.48 10.96 8.48
C GLN A 241 -18.33 12.16 8.91
N GLN A 242 -18.74 12.23 10.19
CA GLN A 242 -19.52 13.34 10.74
C GLN A 242 -18.63 14.54 11.10
N ILE A 243 -17.43 14.30 11.64
CA ILE A 243 -16.58 15.34 12.23
C ILE A 243 -15.53 15.85 11.24
N CYS A 244 -14.92 14.96 10.47
CA CYS A 244 -13.76 15.29 9.66
C CYS A 244 -14.17 15.80 8.29
N SER A 245 -13.67 17.00 7.95
CA SER A 245 -13.85 17.54 6.60
C SER A 245 -12.99 16.83 5.55
N GLN A 246 -11.89 16.19 5.97
CA GLN A 246 -10.97 15.45 5.11
C GLN A 246 -10.73 14.05 5.66
N ILE A 247 -10.69 13.06 4.77
CA ILE A 247 -10.53 11.64 5.13
C ILE A 247 -9.52 10.98 4.20
N ILE A 248 -8.52 10.31 4.78
CA ILE A 248 -7.63 9.41 4.07
C ILE A 248 -7.98 7.98 4.47
N THR A 249 -8.45 7.19 3.52
CA THR A 249 -8.42 5.72 3.68
C THR A 249 -7.17 5.17 3.02
N PHE A 250 -6.70 4.01 3.46
CA PHE A 250 -5.61 3.34 2.76
C PHE A 250 -5.68 1.82 2.88
N SER A 251 -5.18 1.14 1.86
CA SER A 251 -5.10 -0.32 1.81
C SER A 251 -3.84 -0.75 1.06
N HIS A 252 -3.44 -2.01 1.21
CA HIS A 252 -2.35 -2.54 0.40
C HIS A 252 -2.82 -2.83 -1.04
N PHE A 253 -3.99 -3.46 -1.20
CA PHE A 253 -4.50 -3.89 -2.50
C PHE A 253 -5.21 -2.78 -3.29
N LEU A 254 -5.37 -2.98 -4.60
CA LEU A 254 -6.07 -2.05 -5.48
C LEU A 254 -7.56 -1.97 -5.15
N PRO A 255 -8.11 -0.75 -5.05
CA PRO A 255 -9.51 -0.55 -4.74
C PRO A 255 -10.42 -0.68 -5.96
N ARG A 256 -9.88 -0.55 -7.18
CA ARG A 256 -10.63 -0.52 -8.45
C ARG A 256 -9.81 -1.14 -9.57
N GLN A 257 -10.43 -1.96 -10.43
CA GLN A 257 -9.69 -2.66 -11.48
C GLN A 257 -9.12 -1.70 -12.51
N GLU A 258 -9.81 -0.61 -12.85
CA GLU A 258 -9.36 0.38 -13.84
C GLU A 258 -8.06 1.11 -13.48
N LEU A 259 -7.59 0.96 -12.23
CA LEU A 259 -6.28 1.44 -11.79
C LEU A 259 -5.14 0.49 -12.21
N CYS A 260 -5.49 -0.73 -12.65
CA CYS A 260 -4.58 -1.66 -13.31
C CYS A 260 -4.66 -1.45 -14.84
N PRO A 261 -3.51 -1.45 -15.55
CA PRO A 261 -3.52 -1.44 -17.02
C PRO A 261 -4.24 -2.67 -17.58
N GLU A 262 -4.86 -2.49 -18.74
CA GLU A 262 -5.48 -3.57 -19.51
C GLU A 262 -4.53 -4.77 -19.69
N LYS A 263 -5.06 -5.99 -19.70
CA LYS A 263 -4.27 -7.24 -19.74
C LYS A 263 -3.24 -7.29 -20.86
N ARG A 264 -3.58 -6.76 -22.04
CA ARG A 264 -2.68 -6.72 -23.21
C ARG A 264 -1.42 -5.87 -22.98
N MET A 265 -1.46 -4.95 -22.02
CA MET A 265 -0.34 -4.10 -21.64
C MET A 265 0.52 -4.73 -20.54
N LEU A 266 0.14 -5.88 -20.00
CA LEU A 266 0.86 -6.54 -18.90
C LEU A 266 1.89 -7.56 -19.42
N PHE A 267 2.98 -7.72 -18.67
CA PHE A 267 3.88 -8.87 -18.76
C PHE A 267 3.17 -10.15 -18.33
N TYR A 268 2.29 -10.04 -17.33
CA TYR A 268 1.48 -11.14 -16.85
C TYR A 268 -0.01 -10.79 -16.92
N PRO A 269 -0.76 -11.31 -17.92
CA PRO A 269 -2.17 -10.98 -18.14
C PRO A 269 -3.12 -11.34 -16.98
N ASN A 270 -2.75 -12.30 -16.13
CA ASN A 270 -3.57 -12.72 -15.00
C ASN A 270 -3.31 -11.89 -13.73
N LEU A 271 -2.45 -10.86 -13.78
CA LEU A 271 -2.19 -9.99 -12.63
C LEU A 271 -3.47 -9.38 -12.01
N PRO A 272 -4.50 -8.94 -12.79
CA PRO A 272 -5.74 -8.42 -12.21
C PRO A 272 -6.44 -9.36 -11.22
N LYS A 273 -6.18 -10.67 -11.28
CA LYS A 273 -6.77 -11.67 -10.40
C LYS A 273 -6.20 -11.68 -8.97
N ILE A 274 -5.07 -11.02 -8.74
CA ILE A 274 -4.31 -11.12 -7.48
C ILE A 274 -3.94 -9.76 -6.87
N ILE A 275 -4.70 -8.71 -7.20
CA ILE A 275 -4.31 -7.34 -6.85
C ILE A 275 -5.40 -6.55 -6.14
N GLY A 276 -6.63 -7.05 -6.05
CA GLY A 276 -7.75 -6.33 -5.46
C GLY A 276 -8.96 -7.24 -5.23
N SER A 277 -10.01 -6.69 -4.65
CA SER A 277 -11.27 -7.40 -4.42
C SER A 277 -12.47 -6.46 -4.43
N ASP A 278 -13.62 -7.01 -4.84
CA ASP A 278 -14.89 -6.27 -4.88
C ASP A 278 -15.34 -5.82 -3.48
N SER A 279 -14.98 -6.58 -2.42
CA SER A 279 -15.28 -6.23 -1.03
C SER A 279 -14.56 -4.95 -0.58
N LEU A 280 -13.29 -4.79 -0.97
CA LEU A 280 -12.53 -3.57 -0.70
C LEU A 280 -13.14 -2.36 -1.44
N GLU A 281 -13.48 -2.53 -2.72
CA GLU A 281 -14.13 -1.47 -3.50
C GLU A 281 -15.44 -1.01 -2.81
N ALA A 282 -16.29 -1.97 -2.44
CA ALA A 282 -17.56 -1.68 -1.77
C ALA A 282 -17.35 -0.93 -0.45
N ARG A 283 -16.35 -1.33 0.35
CA ARG A 283 -16.00 -0.66 1.60
C ARG A 283 -15.59 0.80 1.37
N ILE A 284 -14.72 1.05 0.39
CA ILE A 284 -14.25 2.39 0.07
C ILE A 284 -15.42 3.27 -0.40
N ARG A 285 -16.33 2.73 -1.23
CA ARG A 285 -17.54 3.45 -1.65
C ARG A 285 -18.48 3.76 -0.48
N SER A 286 -18.59 2.88 0.51
CA SER A 286 -19.37 3.17 1.72
C SER A 286 -18.79 4.31 2.55
N ILE A 287 -17.47 4.54 2.47
CA ILE A 287 -16.78 5.59 3.24
C ILE A 287 -16.79 6.91 2.49
N HIS A 288 -16.49 6.90 1.19
CA HIS A 288 -16.29 8.10 0.39
C HIS A 288 -17.46 8.47 -0.53
N GLY A 289 -18.49 7.63 -0.58
CA GLY A 289 -19.56 7.73 -1.57
C GLY A 289 -19.21 7.07 -2.90
N THR A 290 -20.23 6.84 -3.73
CA THR A 290 -20.08 6.19 -5.04
C THR A 290 -19.26 7.02 -6.02
N ASP A 291 -19.43 8.34 -6.01
CA ASP A 291 -18.76 9.25 -6.95
C ASP A 291 -17.48 9.86 -6.35
N GLY A 292 -17.14 9.50 -5.12
CA GLY A 292 -16.08 10.12 -4.32
C GLY A 292 -16.46 11.53 -3.86
N ASN A 293 -15.53 12.18 -3.15
CA ASN A 293 -15.64 13.59 -2.78
C ASN A 293 -14.27 14.28 -2.86
N SER A 294 -14.24 15.58 -3.07
CA SER A 294 -12.99 16.35 -3.29
C SER A 294 -12.12 16.49 -2.04
N THR A 295 -12.62 16.06 -0.88
CA THR A 295 -11.92 16.17 0.40
C THR A 295 -11.45 14.81 0.92
N SER A 296 -11.61 13.74 0.13
CA SER A 296 -11.21 12.39 0.51
C SER A 296 -10.26 11.77 -0.50
N CYS A 297 -9.32 10.98 0.01
CA CYS A 297 -8.37 10.23 -0.80
C CYS A 297 -8.28 8.79 -0.33
N HIS A 298 -8.10 7.86 -1.27
CA HIS A 298 -7.69 6.50 -0.96
C HIS A 298 -6.26 6.27 -1.43
N VAL A 299 -5.40 5.86 -0.51
CA VAL A 299 -4.00 5.50 -0.77
C VAL A 299 -3.90 3.98 -0.93
N TYR A 300 -3.26 3.52 -2.01
CA TYR A 300 -3.09 2.09 -2.29
C TYR A 300 -1.71 1.79 -2.88
N THR A 301 -1.29 0.53 -2.76
CA THR A 301 -0.04 0.05 -3.33
C THR A 301 -0.26 -0.50 -4.73
N SER A 302 0.57 -0.09 -5.69
CA SER A 302 0.40 -0.50 -7.08
C SER A 302 1.32 -1.67 -7.48
N PRO A 303 0.80 -2.73 -8.12
CA PRO A 303 1.59 -3.87 -8.62
C PRO A 303 2.30 -3.56 -9.94
N LEU A 304 2.28 -2.30 -10.41
CA LEU A 304 2.61 -1.82 -11.77
C LEU A 304 4.03 -2.10 -12.32
N SER A 305 4.91 -2.76 -11.57
CA SER A 305 6.22 -3.23 -12.07
C SER A 305 6.14 -4.22 -13.25
N LEU A 306 4.92 -4.64 -13.61
CA LEU A 306 4.61 -5.63 -14.64
C LEU A 306 3.98 -5.05 -15.93
N SER A 307 4.01 -3.74 -16.19
CA SER A 307 3.51 -3.18 -17.46
C SER A 307 4.57 -3.14 -18.57
N LYS A 308 4.20 -3.58 -19.78
CA LYS A 308 5.01 -3.46 -21.01
C LYS A 308 4.95 -2.01 -21.50
N ARG A 309 6.10 -1.33 -21.62
CA ARG A 309 6.14 -0.06 -22.36
C ARG A 309 5.79 -0.31 -23.82
N LYS A 310 4.87 0.49 -24.36
CA LYS A 310 4.70 0.65 -25.80
C LYS A 310 6.03 1.17 -26.36
N LYS A 311 6.74 0.38 -27.17
CA LYS A 311 7.68 0.98 -28.12
C LYS A 311 6.81 1.74 -29.10
N GLU A 312 6.73 3.05 -28.94
CA GLU A 312 6.30 3.92 -30.02
C GLU A 312 7.26 3.63 -31.18
N LYS A 313 6.75 2.96 -32.21
CA LYS A 313 7.40 2.95 -33.51
C LYS A 313 7.18 4.37 -34.05
N ASN A 314 8.25 5.16 -34.07
CA ASN A 314 8.35 6.34 -34.93
C ASN A 314 8.14 5.92 -36.38
#